data_AF-A0A957K5F1-F1
#
_entry.id   AF-A0A957K5F1-F1
#
_cell.length_a   1.000
_cell.length_b   1.000
_cell.length_c   1.000
_cell.angle_alpha   90.00
_cell.angle_beta   90.00
_cell.angle_gamma   90.00
#
_symmetry.space_group_name_H-M   'P 1'
#
loop_
_entity.id
_entity.type
_entity.pdbx_description
1 polymer ?
#
loop_
_entity_poly.entity_id
_entity_poly.type
_entity_poly.pdbx_seq_one_letter_code
_entity_poly.pdbx_strand_id
1 'polypeptide(L)'
;MMEFTKADRRKLKAYFARYSIPTEENFADLIDGTLNQNDDGIVKLPNEPLSIQASGAPEGSRATLNLYNDFANPAPDWTLTLRGEGADGALSREGLNITDNAGQSRLFIDKASGNVGLGTTMPQQKLEVAGIIRAQGFELSQRENPLRHRMYPADPIVYQNIFEPYRSGVMKKIGNPIGWDDTAYAQTQWHGRLIINIGT
;
A
#
# COMPACT_ATOMS: atom_id res chain seq x y z
N MET A 1 27.18 -2.41 -22.77
CA MET A 1 28.05 -2.31 -21.57
C MET A 1 28.24 -0.83 -21.30
N MET A 2 27.80 -0.32 -20.15
CA MET A 2 28.05 1.07 -19.77
C MET A 2 29.53 1.16 -19.36
N GLU A 3 30.35 1.90 -20.10
CA GLU A 3 31.75 2.10 -19.73
C GLU A 3 31.89 3.28 -18.76
N PHE A 4 32.60 3.06 -17.65
CA PHE A 4 32.96 4.09 -16.69
C PHE A 4 34.38 4.59 -17.01
N THR A 5 34.50 5.55 -17.93
CA THR A 5 35.79 5.99 -18.50
C THR A 5 36.44 7.19 -17.78
N LYS A 6 35.91 7.67 -16.64
CA LYS A 6 36.32 8.98 -16.06
C LYS A 6 37.26 8.88 -14.84
N ALA A 7 38.14 9.87 -14.70
CA ALA A 7 39.15 9.96 -13.63
C ALA A 7 38.55 10.19 -12.23
N ASP A 8 39.15 9.60 -11.19
CA ASP A 8 38.73 9.79 -9.79
C ASP A 8 39.02 11.22 -9.28
N ARG A 9 38.15 11.74 -8.40
CA ARG A 9 38.21 13.09 -7.81
C ARG A 9 39.53 13.38 -7.10
N ARG A 10 40.23 12.36 -6.57
CA ARG A 10 41.58 12.54 -6.00
C ARG A 10 42.63 12.88 -7.07
N LYS A 11 42.55 12.25 -8.25
CA LYS A 11 43.43 12.56 -9.39
C LYS A 11 43.11 13.93 -9.98
N LEU A 12 41.83 14.24 -10.16
CA LEU A 12 41.38 15.57 -10.59
C LEU A 12 41.95 16.68 -9.72
N LYS A 13 41.82 16.56 -8.38
CA LYS A 13 42.38 17.55 -7.45
C LYS A 13 43.90 17.72 -7.56
N ALA A 14 44.64 16.67 -7.93
CA ALA A 14 46.09 16.76 -8.13
C ALA A 14 46.46 17.58 -9.38
N TYR A 15 45.62 17.56 -10.42
CA TYR A 15 45.83 18.36 -11.63
C TYR A 15 45.69 19.86 -11.40
N PHE A 16 44.97 20.28 -10.35
CA PHE A 16 44.71 21.68 -9.99
C PHE A 16 45.42 22.13 -8.69
N ALA A 17 46.54 21.48 -8.34
CA ALA A 17 47.36 21.91 -7.22
C ALA A 17 47.98 23.31 -7.45
N ARG A 18 48.38 24.00 -6.38
CA ARG A 18 49.00 25.32 -6.51
C ARG A 18 50.26 25.21 -7.40
N TYR A 19 50.36 26.07 -8.40
CA TYR A 19 51.44 26.09 -9.41
C TYR A 19 51.42 24.95 -10.44
N SER A 20 50.39 24.10 -10.49
CA SER A 20 50.20 23.19 -11.63
C SER A 20 49.67 23.97 -12.85
N ILE A 21 49.96 23.44 -14.05
CA ILE A 21 49.38 23.92 -15.31
C ILE A 21 48.47 22.81 -15.83
N PRO A 22 47.16 22.86 -15.54
CA PRO A 22 46.23 21.86 -16.06
C PRO A 22 46.12 21.97 -17.60
N THR A 23 46.04 20.83 -18.27
CA THR A 23 45.80 20.76 -19.72
C THR A 23 44.32 20.90 -20.03
N GLU A 24 44.00 21.17 -21.30
CA GLU A 24 42.61 21.14 -21.80
C GLU A 24 41.88 19.83 -21.44
N GLU A 25 42.56 18.70 -21.57
CA GLU A 25 42.04 17.38 -21.19
C GLU A 25 41.72 17.28 -19.69
N ASN A 26 42.56 17.86 -18.81
CA ASN A 26 42.26 17.90 -17.36
C ASN A 26 41.02 18.75 -17.05
N PHE A 27 40.76 19.80 -17.85
CA PHE A 27 39.55 20.62 -17.72
C PHE A 27 38.32 19.87 -18.26
N ALA A 28 38.44 19.16 -19.37
CA ALA A 28 37.38 18.29 -19.89
C ALA A 28 37.01 17.22 -18.85
N ASP A 29 38.01 16.56 -18.27
CA ASP A 29 37.85 15.58 -17.21
C ASP A 29 37.18 16.15 -15.93
N LEU A 30 37.32 17.45 -15.65
CA LEU A 30 36.66 18.12 -14.54
C LEU A 30 35.21 18.52 -14.88
N ILE A 31 34.99 19.09 -16.08
CA ILE A 31 33.69 19.58 -16.54
C ILE A 31 32.74 18.40 -16.76
N ASP A 32 33.23 17.36 -17.41
CA ASP A 32 32.49 16.11 -17.62
C ASP A 32 32.60 15.19 -16.39
N GLY A 33 33.44 15.56 -15.43
CA GLY A 33 33.77 14.84 -14.21
C GLY A 33 32.71 14.93 -13.14
N THR A 34 31.68 14.10 -13.28
CA THR A 34 30.77 13.69 -12.21
C THR A 34 29.79 14.77 -11.74
N LEU A 35 28.61 14.74 -12.36
CA LEU A 35 27.35 15.21 -11.82
C LEU A 35 27.26 16.72 -11.55
N ASN A 36 26.71 17.44 -12.51
CA ASN A 36 26.33 18.84 -12.38
C ASN A 36 25.01 18.95 -11.59
N GLN A 37 25.03 19.59 -10.42
CA GLN A 37 23.85 19.66 -9.55
C GLN A 37 22.65 20.38 -10.18
N ASN A 38 22.90 21.35 -11.06
CA ASN A 38 21.85 22.11 -11.74
C ASN A 38 21.27 21.33 -12.91
N ASP A 39 22.12 20.63 -13.65
CA ASP A 39 21.73 20.01 -14.92
C ASP A 39 21.27 18.55 -14.73
N ASP A 40 21.86 17.83 -13.77
CA ASP A 40 21.57 16.41 -13.50
C ASP A 40 20.53 16.22 -12.38
N GLY A 41 20.06 17.30 -11.75
CA GLY A 41 18.98 17.27 -10.76
C GLY A 41 19.30 16.51 -9.47
N ILE A 42 20.58 16.31 -9.15
CA ILE A 42 21.00 15.62 -7.92
C ILE A 42 21.85 16.57 -7.08
N VAL A 43 21.46 16.79 -5.82
CA VAL A 43 22.13 17.70 -4.88
C VAL A 43 22.33 17.03 -3.52
N LYS A 44 23.45 17.30 -2.88
CA LYS A 44 23.69 16.93 -1.48
C LYS A 44 24.09 18.17 -0.69
N LEU A 45 23.10 18.78 -0.04
CA LEU A 45 23.32 19.96 0.80
C LEU A 45 24.05 19.56 2.10
N PRO A 46 24.85 20.47 2.71
CA PRO A 46 25.50 20.21 4.00
C PRO A 46 24.46 19.81 5.05
N ASN A 47 24.70 18.70 5.75
CA ASN A 47 23.79 18.14 6.77
C ASN A 47 22.43 17.66 6.26
N GLU A 48 22.24 17.54 4.94
CA GLU A 48 21.03 16.99 4.34
C GLU A 48 21.28 15.63 3.65
N PRO A 49 20.23 14.80 3.50
CA PRO A 49 20.30 13.60 2.68
C PRO A 49 20.55 13.93 1.20
N LEU A 50 20.79 12.88 0.40
CA LEU A 50 20.85 13.02 -1.05
C LEU A 50 19.46 13.40 -1.57
N SER A 51 19.37 14.48 -2.32
CA SER A 51 18.16 14.95 -2.97
C SER A 51 18.25 14.70 -4.47
N ILE A 52 17.17 14.15 -5.05
CA ILE A 52 17.08 13.80 -6.46
C ILE A 52 15.78 14.39 -7.00
N GLN A 53 15.88 15.18 -8.06
CA GLN A 53 14.74 15.72 -8.77
C GLN A 53 14.23 14.70 -9.79
N ALA A 54 12.91 14.52 -9.85
CA ALA A 54 12.29 13.66 -10.85
C ALA A 54 12.45 14.26 -12.25
N SER A 55 12.91 13.46 -13.19
CA SER A 55 12.99 13.78 -14.62
C SER A 55 11.76 13.28 -15.37
N GLY A 56 11.40 13.92 -16.49
CA GLY A 56 10.25 13.58 -17.33
C GLY A 56 9.24 14.72 -17.49
N ALA A 57 8.33 14.56 -18.46
CA ALA A 57 7.35 15.57 -18.80
C ALA A 57 6.39 15.89 -17.63
N PRO A 58 5.91 17.15 -17.49
CA PRO A 58 5.02 17.57 -16.41
C PRO A 58 3.71 16.79 -16.31
N GLU A 59 3.30 16.10 -17.37
CA GLU A 59 2.05 15.33 -17.45
C GLU A 59 2.27 13.80 -17.50
N GLY A 60 3.53 13.35 -17.62
CA GLY A 60 3.88 11.94 -17.74
C GLY A 60 4.45 11.31 -16.47
N SER A 61 4.93 10.08 -16.59
CA SER A 61 5.68 9.41 -15.52
C SER A 61 6.96 10.20 -15.22
N ARG A 62 7.08 10.69 -13.98
CA ARG A 62 8.24 11.44 -13.50
C ARG A 62 9.16 10.52 -12.72
N ALA A 63 10.11 9.89 -13.41
CA ALA A 63 11.07 8.97 -12.80
C ALA A 63 12.10 9.71 -11.96
N THR A 64 12.36 9.21 -10.76
CA THR A 64 13.37 9.73 -9.82
C THR A 64 14.58 8.83 -9.71
N LEU A 65 14.39 7.52 -9.67
CA LEU A 65 15.49 6.57 -9.46
C LEU A 65 15.24 5.26 -10.21
N ASN A 66 16.22 4.86 -11.01
CA ASN A 66 16.26 3.57 -11.69
C ASN A 66 17.16 2.62 -10.91
N LEU A 67 16.69 1.41 -10.66
CA LEU A 67 17.41 0.35 -9.96
C LEU A 67 17.62 -0.81 -10.94
N TYR A 68 18.88 -1.15 -11.16
CA TYR A 68 19.31 -2.24 -12.03
C TYR A 68 19.95 -3.34 -11.18
N ASN A 69 19.62 -4.59 -11.46
CA ASN A 69 20.37 -5.75 -11.00
C ASN A 69 21.59 -6.01 -11.90
N ASP A 70 21.45 -5.74 -13.20
CA ASP A 70 22.52 -5.81 -14.20
C ASP A 70 22.39 -4.65 -15.20
N PHE A 71 23.44 -3.84 -15.33
CA PHE A 71 23.51 -2.75 -16.31
C PHE A 71 23.68 -3.20 -17.76
N ALA A 72 23.86 -4.51 -18.01
CA ALA A 72 23.75 -5.07 -19.35
C ALA A 72 22.29 -5.09 -19.84
N ASN A 73 21.31 -5.08 -18.94
CA ASN A 73 19.90 -4.96 -19.29
C ASN A 73 19.57 -3.51 -19.70
N PRO A 74 18.98 -3.26 -20.88
CA PRO A 74 18.59 -1.91 -21.30
C PRO A 74 17.48 -1.29 -20.45
N ALA A 75 16.70 -2.09 -19.70
CA ALA A 75 15.63 -1.60 -18.84
C ALA A 75 15.97 -1.80 -17.35
N PRO A 76 15.59 -0.86 -16.47
CA PRO A 76 15.74 -1.06 -15.03
C PRO A 76 14.79 -2.14 -14.53
N ASP A 77 15.21 -2.88 -13.50
CA ASP A 77 14.37 -3.87 -12.83
C ASP A 77 13.26 -3.20 -12.01
N TRP A 78 13.59 -2.05 -11.41
CA TRP A 78 12.65 -1.23 -10.65
C TRP A 78 12.86 0.25 -10.93
N THR A 79 11.76 1.00 -11.03
CA THR A 79 11.79 2.45 -11.16
C THR A 79 10.90 3.09 -10.11
N LEU A 80 11.47 4.04 -9.36
CA LEU A 80 10.72 4.94 -8.50
C LEU A 80 10.27 6.15 -9.32
N THR A 81 8.99 6.48 -9.21
CA THR A 81 8.36 7.60 -9.93
C THR A 81 7.48 8.40 -8.98
N LEU A 82 7.27 9.69 -9.29
CA LEU A 82 6.38 10.58 -8.52
C LEU A 82 4.95 10.63 -9.06
N ARG A 83 4.64 9.78 -10.04
CA ARG A 83 3.31 9.65 -10.63
C ARG A 83 2.99 8.20 -10.96
N GLY A 84 1.76 7.80 -10.66
CA GLY A 84 1.20 6.54 -11.09
C GLY A 84 0.35 6.75 -12.33
N GLU A 85 0.58 5.96 -13.37
CA GLU A 85 -0.32 5.90 -14.52
C GLU A 85 -1.50 4.98 -14.18
N GLY A 86 -2.73 5.42 -14.47
CA GLY A 86 -3.91 4.57 -14.38
C GLY A 86 -3.83 3.40 -15.37
N ALA A 87 -4.54 2.30 -15.10
CA ALA A 87 -4.57 1.12 -15.98
C ALA A 87 -4.98 1.44 -17.44
N ASP A 88 -5.71 2.55 -17.66
CA ASP A 88 -6.17 3.01 -18.97
C ASP A 88 -5.30 4.15 -19.57
N GLY A 89 -4.13 4.46 -19.00
CA GLY A 89 -3.24 5.54 -19.48
C GLY A 89 -3.81 6.97 -19.37
N ALA A 90 -5.07 7.11 -18.92
CA ALA A 90 -5.84 8.34 -19.06
C ALA A 90 -5.76 9.30 -17.86
N LEU A 91 -5.31 8.84 -16.68
CA LEU A 91 -5.22 9.66 -15.47
C LEU A 91 -3.92 9.36 -14.73
N SER A 92 -2.96 10.30 -14.78
CA SER A 92 -1.79 10.24 -13.90
C SER A 92 -2.19 10.78 -12.53
N ARG A 93 -1.99 10.00 -11.46
CA ARG A 93 -2.10 10.50 -10.07
C ARG A 93 -0.73 10.84 -9.54
N GLU A 94 -0.63 11.96 -8.83
CA GLU A 94 0.60 12.31 -8.11
C GLU A 94 0.75 11.43 -6.87
N GLY A 95 1.94 10.87 -6.68
CA GLY A 95 2.20 9.96 -5.57
C GLY A 95 3.53 9.23 -5.72
N LEU A 96 4.01 8.65 -4.62
CA LEU A 96 5.19 7.79 -4.69
C LEU A 96 4.78 6.46 -5.31
N ASN A 97 5.41 6.08 -6.40
CA ASN A 97 5.09 4.89 -7.16
C ASN A 97 6.34 4.05 -7.41
N ILE A 98 6.24 2.74 -7.18
CA ILE A 98 7.27 1.75 -7.51
C ILE A 98 6.73 0.92 -8.67
N THR A 99 7.47 0.95 -9.78
CA THR A 99 7.15 0.22 -11.00
C THR A 99 8.19 -0.85 -11.27
N ASP A 100 7.78 -1.96 -11.85
CA ASP A 100 8.69 -3.00 -12.32
C ASP A 100 9.21 -2.71 -13.74
N ASN A 101 10.02 -3.63 -14.27
CA ASN A 101 10.58 -3.54 -15.61
C ASN A 101 9.53 -3.49 -16.75
N ALA A 102 8.28 -3.89 -16.48
CA ALA A 102 7.16 -3.82 -17.42
C ALA A 102 6.37 -2.51 -17.29
N GLY A 103 6.85 -1.57 -16.47
CA GLY A 103 6.19 -0.29 -16.20
C GLY A 103 4.93 -0.42 -15.33
N GLN A 104 4.67 -1.60 -14.77
CA GLN A 104 3.47 -1.82 -13.99
C GLN A 104 3.67 -1.33 -12.56
N SER A 105 2.71 -0.57 -12.03
CA SER A 105 2.72 -0.17 -10.63
C SER A 105 2.59 -1.40 -9.73
N ARG A 106 3.49 -1.51 -8.75
CA ARG A 106 3.48 -2.56 -7.73
C ARG A 106 3.07 -2.01 -6.38
N LEU A 107 3.54 -0.80 -6.05
CA LEU A 107 3.14 -0.04 -4.87
C LEU A 107 2.94 1.41 -5.26
N PHE A 108 1.83 1.99 -4.81
CA PHE A 108 1.49 3.39 -4.99
C PHE A 108 1.05 4.00 -3.67
N ILE A 109 1.53 5.20 -3.38
CA ILE A 109 1.05 6.03 -2.27
C ILE A 109 0.57 7.35 -2.85
N ASP A 110 -0.73 7.57 -2.78
CA ASP A 110 -1.34 8.79 -3.30
C ASP A 110 -0.94 10.02 -2.48
N LYS A 111 -0.43 11.04 -3.16
CA LYS A 111 0.04 12.27 -2.49
C LYS A 111 -1.08 13.05 -1.81
N ALA A 112 -2.29 13.04 -2.38
CA ALA A 112 -3.40 13.84 -1.88
C ALA A 112 -4.10 13.22 -0.66
N SER A 113 -4.33 11.90 -0.69
CA SER A 113 -5.11 11.16 0.32
C SER A 113 -4.26 10.34 1.30
N GLY A 114 -3.01 10.05 0.95
CA GLY A 114 -2.14 9.12 1.67
C GLY A 114 -2.59 7.65 1.54
N ASN A 115 -3.53 7.35 0.65
CA ASN A 115 -4.00 5.99 0.43
C ASN A 115 -2.91 5.14 -0.24
N VAL A 116 -2.79 3.88 0.19
CA VAL A 116 -1.80 2.94 -0.34
C VAL A 116 -2.49 1.95 -1.29
N GLY A 117 -2.01 1.87 -2.52
CA GLY A 117 -2.41 0.88 -3.51
C GLY A 117 -1.31 -0.16 -3.72
N LEU A 118 -1.68 -1.45 -3.73
CA LEU A 118 -0.84 -2.55 -4.20
C LEU A 118 -1.41 -3.07 -5.51
N GLY A 119 -0.64 -2.97 -6.59
CA GLY A 119 -1.11 -3.30 -7.94
C GLY A 119 -2.18 -2.35 -8.52
N THR A 120 -2.45 -1.22 -7.86
CA THR A 120 -3.37 -0.17 -8.32
C THR A 120 -2.78 1.20 -8.03
N THR A 121 -2.90 2.12 -8.99
CA THR A 121 -2.55 3.54 -8.82
C THR A 121 -3.74 4.38 -8.41
N MET A 122 -4.94 3.79 -8.30
CA MET A 122 -6.17 4.50 -7.96
C MET A 122 -6.85 3.97 -6.69
N PRO A 123 -6.17 3.90 -5.53
CA PRO A 123 -6.80 3.41 -4.32
C PRO A 123 -7.96 4.31 -3.87
N GLN A 124 -9.13 3.69 -3.68
CA GLN A 124 -10.35 4.28 -3.15
C GLN A 124 -10.48 4.11 -1.63
N GLN A 125 -9.71 3.19 -1.04
CA GLN A 125 -9.62 2.94 0.39
C GLN A 125 -8.22 3.25 0.94
N LYS A 126 -8.07 3.33 2.26
CA LYS A 126 -6.78 3.61 2.92
C LYS A 126 -5.68 2.63 2.52
N LEU A 127 -6.05 1.36 2.36
CA LEU A 127 -5.25 0.32 1.73
C LEU A 127 -6.14 -0.39 0.71
N GLU A 128 -5.68 -0.47 -0.53
CA GLU A 128 -6.34 -1.22 -1.59
C GLU A 128 -5.36 -2.16 -2.27
N VAL A 129 -5.76 -3.41 -2.49
CA VAL A 129 -4.94 -4.41 -3.16
C VAL A 129 -5.71 -4.92 -4.37
N ALA A 130 -5.18 -4.68 -5.56
CA ALA A 130 -5.71 -5.24 -6.80
C ALA A 130 -5.25 -6.71 -6.93
N GLY A 131 -5.86 -7.58 -6.14
CA GLY A 131 -5.54 -9.01 -6.13
C GLY A 131 -5.92 -9.71 -4.83
N ILE A 132 -5.36 -10.91 -4.65
CA ILE A 132 -5.61 -11.75 -3.48
C ILE A 132 -4.65 -11.36 -2.35
N ILE A 133 -5.19 -11.08 -1.17
CA ILE A 133 -4.40 -10.84 0.04
C ILE A 133 -4.26 -12.16 0.81
N ARG A 134 -3.01 -12.58 1.02
CA ARG A 134 -2.68 -13.62 2.00
C ARG A 134 -2.17 -12.96 3.27
N ALA A 135 -2.90 -13.08 4.36
CA ALA A 135 -2.50 -12.60 5.68
C ALA A 135 -2.47 -13.74 6.69
N GLN A 136 -1.58 -13.65 7.67
CA GLN A 136 -1.52 -14.60 8.79
C GLN A 136 -2.67 -14.37 9.79
N GLY A 137 -3.11 -13.11 9.93
CA GLY A 137 -4.26 -12.71 10.75
C GLY A 137 -4.65 -11.26 10.48
N PHE A 138 -5.88 -10.89 10.83
CA PHE A 138 -6.37 -9.53 10.78
C PHE A 138 -6.94 -9.15 12.15
N GLU A 139 -6.50 -8.02 12.70
CA GLU A 139 -7.11 -7.42 13.88
C GLU A 139 -8.02 -6.28 13.45
N LEU A 140 -9.31 -6.38 13.78
CA LEU A 140 -10.29 -5.34 13.48
C LEU A 140 -10.47 -4.51 14.74
N SER A 141 -10.04 -3.24 14.69
CA SER A 141 -10.09 -2.32 15.83
C SER A 141 -11.50 -1.85 16.20
N GLN A 142 -12.49 -2.12 15.35
CA GLN A 142 -13.88 -1.83 15.66
C GLN A 142 -14.56 -3.07 16.23
N ARG A 143 -15.19 -2.90 17.41
CA ARG A 143 -16.21 -3.80 17.97
C ARG A 143 -17.50 -3.80 17.13
N GLU A 144 -17.37 -3.68 15.82
CA GLU A 144 -18.44 -3.94 14.88
C GLU A 144 -18.56 -5.46 14.80
N ASN A 145 -19.74 -5.95 15.19
CA ASN A 145 -20.08 -7.36 15.21
C ASN A 145 -19.49 -8.09 13.98
N PRO A 146 -18.62 -9.11 14.15
CA PRO A 146 -17.96 -9.83 13.05
C PRO A 146 -18.95 -10.56 12.10
N LEU A 147 -20.24 -10.42 12.35
CA LEU A 147 -21.35 -11.03 11.64
C LEU A 147 -21.94 -10.18 10.51
N ARG A 148 -21.55 -8.92 10.32
CA ARG A 148 -22.15 -8.06 9.28
C ARG A 148 -21.89 -8.51 7.82
N HIS A 149 -20.90 -9.38 7.60
CA HIS A 149 -20.50 -9.83 6.26
C HIS A 149 -20.73 -11.33 5.99
N ARG A 150 -21.37 -12.08 6.90
CA ARG A 150 -21.78 -13.46 6.60
C ARG A 150 -23.20 -13.44 6.03
N MET A 151 -23.31 -13.70 4.72
CA MET A 151 -24.59 -13.84 4.00
C MET A 151 -25.47 -14.97 4.57
N TYR A 152 -24.90 -15.89 5.37
CA TYR A 152 -25.66 -16.72 6.30
C TYR A 152 -24.87 -16.86 7.62
N PRO A 153 -25.38 -16.39 8.77
CA PRO A 153 -24.81 -16.74 10.07
C PRO A 153 -25.01 -18.25 10.29
N ALA A 154 -23.97 -18.93 10.77
CA ALA A 154 -23.99 -20.36 11.08
C ALA A 154 -24.93 -20.75 12.24
N ASP A 155 -25.84 -19.87 12.62
CA ASP A 155 -27.16 -20.16 13.18
C ASP A 155 -28.03 -18.93 12.89
N PRO A 156 -29.21 -19.05 12.26
CA PRO A 156 -30.15 -17.96 12.33
C PRO A 156 -30.69 -17.97 13.76
N ILE A 157 -30.32 -16.99 14.59
CA ILE A 157 -31.26 -16.58 15.63
C ILE A 157 -32.40 -15.88 14.89
N VAL A 158 -33.29 -16.69 14.29
CA VAL A 158 -34.61 -16.24 13.95
C VAL A 158 -35.23 -15.88 15.29
N TYR A 159 -35.39 -14.58 15.56
CA TYR A 159 -36.34 -14.14 16.58
C TYR A 159 -37.73 -14.43 16.05
N GLN A 160 -38.09 -15.71 16.00
CA GLN A 160 -39.46 -16.09 15.75
C GLN A 160 -40.16 -15.88 17.07
N ASN A 161 -41.14 -14.97 17.09
CA ASN A 161 -42.07 -14.87 18.20
C ASN A 161 -42.82 -16.21 18.26
N ILE A 162 -42.29 -17.20 18.98
CA ILE A 162 -42.92 -18.51 19.14
C ILE A 162 -44.11 -18.46 20.09
N PHE A 163 -44.25 -17.37 20.86
CA PHE A 163 -45.33 -17.19 21.83
C PHE A 163 -46.68 -16.92 21.16
N GLU A 164 -46.71 -16.15 20.09
CA GLU A 164 -47.94 -15.83 19.36
C GLU A 164 -48.51 -17.05 18.61
N PRO A 165 -47.71 -17.84 17.86
CA PRO A 165 -48.09 -19.15 17.32
C PRO A 165 -48.48 -20.19 18.38
N TYR A 166 -47.83 -20.21 19.55
CA TYR A 166 -48.19 -21.11 20.64
C TYR A 166 -49.55 -20.73 21.26
N ARG A 167 -49.80 -19.43 21.48
CA ARG A 167 -51.09 -18.92 21.97
C ARG A 167 -52.21 -19.11 20.94
N SER A 168 -51.91 -19.00 19.65
CA SER A 168 -52.87 -19.24 18.57
C SER A 168 -53.07 -20.73 18.25
N GLY A 169 -52.37 -21.64 18.95
CA GLY A 169 -52.52 -23.09 18.79
C GLY A 169 -51.87 -23.65 17.51
N VAL A 170 -51.14 -22.83 16.76
CA VAL A 170 -50.42 -23.21 15.53
C VAL A 170 -49.14 -24.00 15.86
N MET A 171 -48.62 -23.85 17.09
CA MET A 171 -47.51 -24.65 17.62
C MET A 171 -47.92 -25.33 18.92
N LYS A 172 -47.49 -26.58 19.12
CA LYS A 172 -47.65 -27.35 20.36
C LYS A 172 -46.30 -27.90 20.80
N LYS A 173 -45.94 -27.69 22.08
CA LYS A 173 -44.71 -28.28 22.65
C LYS A 173 -44.85 -29.81 22.68
N ILE A 174 -43.85 -30.52 22.16
CA ILE A 174 -43.78 -31.99 22.20
C ILE A 174 -42.73 -32.40 23.22
N GLY A 175 -43.18 -32.96 24.34
CA GLY A 175 -42.31 -33.51 25.41
C GLY A 175 -41.88 -32.50 26.48
N ASN A 176 -41.39 -33.03 27.61
CA ASN A 176 -40.71 -32.26 28.65
C ASN A 176 -39.39 -32.97 28.99
N PRO A 177 -38.27 -32.62 28.33
CA PRO A 177 -36.99 -33.26 28.58
C PRO A 177 -36.53 -33.01 30.02
N ILE A 178 -35.92 -34.01 30.65
CA ILE A 178 -35.38 -33.89 32.02
C ILE A 178 -34.34 -32.76 32.05
N GLY A 179 -34.51 -31.80 32.97
CA GLY A 179 -33.63 -30.63 33.12
C GLY A 179 -34.11 -29.34 32.45
N TRP A 180 -35.27 -29.35 31.79
CA TRP A 180 -35.89 -28.15 31.24
C TRP A 180 -36.84 -27.49 32.24
N ASP A 181 -36.56 -26.24 32.58
CA ASP A 181 -37.43 -25.39 33.37
C ASP A 181 -38.07 -24.31 32.48
N ASP A 182 -39.31 -24.55 32.04
CA ASP A 182 -40.11 -23.58 31.27
C ASP A 182 -40.62 -22.40 32.12
N THR A 183 -40.41 -22.44 33.43
CA THR A 183 -40.88 -21.45 34.40
C THR A 183 -39.76 -20.51 34.88
N ALA A 184 -38.49 -20.90 34.73
CA ALA A 184 -37.35 -20.05 35.02
C ALA A 184 -36.98 -19.15 33.83
N TYR A 185 -37.46 -17.91 33.89
CA TYR A 185 -36.95 -16.85 33.03
C TYR A 185 -35.64 -16.29 33.61
N ALA A 186 -34.61 -16.12 32.79
CA ALA A 186 -33.42 -15.39 33.21
C ALA A 186 -33.81 -13.91 33.44
N GLN A 187 -33.46 -13.35 34.60
CA GLN A 187 -33.72 -11.93 34.90
C GLN A 187 -33.00 -10.97 33.96
N THR A 188 -32.00 -11.45 33.22
CA THR A 188 -31.31 -10.70 32.18
C THR A 188 -32.22 -10.53 30.97
N GLN A 189 -32.81 -9.34 30.85
CA GLN A 189 -33.60 -8.95 29.69
C GLN A 189 -32.67 -8.66 28.51
N TRP A 190 -32.95 -9.23 27.33
CA TRP A 190 -32.34 -8.79 26.08
C TRP A 190 -33.36 -7.95 25.33
N HIS A 191 -33.07 -6.65 25.15
CA HIS A 191 -34.00 -5.66 24.59
C HIS A 191 -35.39 -5.65 25.25
N GLY A 192 -35.44 -5.73 26.59
CA GLY A 192 -36.69 -5.62 27.36
C GLY A 192 -37.60 -6.86 27.30
N ARG A 193 -37.11 -7.98 26.76
CA ARG A 193 -37.84 -9.25 26.72
C ARG A 193 -37.13 -10.30 27.57
N LEU A 194 -37.92 -11.07 28.33
CA LEU A 194 -37.43 -12.18 29.14
C LEU A 194 -36.99 -13.34 28.24
N ILE A 195 -35.86 -13.95 28.56
CA ILE A 195 -35.31 -15.10 27.83
C ILE A 195 -35.55 -16.37 28.66
N ILE A 196 -35.94 -17.45 28.00
CA ILE A 196 -36.03 -18.80 28.59
C ILE A 196 -34.62 -19.37 28.70
N ASN A 197 -34.24 -19.85 29.88
CA ASN A 197 -32.97 -20.54 30.05
C ASN A 197 -33.06 -21.94 29.44
N ILE A 198 -32.35 -22.20 28.34
CA ILE A 198 -32.32 -23.53 27.72
C ILE A 198 -31.12 -24.29 28.27
N GLY A 199 -31.34 -24.99 29.38
CA GLY A 199 -30.34 -25.87 30.00
C GLY A 199 -29.15 -25.14 30.65
N THR A 200 -28.34 -25.89 31.39
CA THR A 200 -27.06 -25.46 31.97
C THR A 200 -25.94 -25.52 30.95
#